data_AF-A0A924CZJ6-F1
#
_entry.id   AF-A0A924CZJ6-F1
#
_cell.length_a   1.000
_cell.length_b   1.000
_cell.length_c   1.000
_cell.angle_alpha   90.00
_cell.angle_beta   90.00
_cell.angle_gamma   90.00
#
_symmetry.space_group_name_H-M   'P 1'
#
loop_
_entity.id
_entity.type
_entity.pdbx_description
1 polymer ?
#
loop_
_entity_poly.entity_id
_entity_poly.type
_entity_poly.pdbx_seq_one_letter_code
_entity_poly.pdbx_strand_id
1 'polypeptide(L)'
;DQLELVPEGIAGQVPYKGPATAVLHQLVGGVEAAMGYTGSATLAEFRERAEFIRITNAGLRESHVHDVTITREAPNYPTTG
;
A
#
# COMPACT_ATOMS: atom_id res chain seq x y z
N ASP A 1 -26.85 34.29 -5.67
CA ASP A 1 -26.72 32.85 -5.37
C ASP A 1 -25.58 32.17 -6.10
N GLN A 2 -24.33 32.48 -5.74
CA GLN A 2 -23.16 31.76 -6.29
C GLN A 2 -22.04 31.57 -5.28
N LEU A 3 -22.39 31.47 -3.99
CA LEU A 3 -21.45 31.24 -2.89
C LEU A 3 -22.03 30.16 -1.98
N GLU A 4 -21.94 28.89 -2.39
CA GLU A 4 -21.97 27.73 -1.46
C GLU A 4 -21.81 26.39 -2.19
N LEU A 5 -20.61 26.09 -2.69
CA LEU A 5 -20.18 24.71 -2.94
C LEU A 5 -18.69 24.66 -2.66
N VAL A 6 -18.31 24.34 -1.42
CA VAL A 6 -16.91 24.04 -1.07
C VAL A 6 -16.65 22.60 -1.52
N PRO A 7 -15.80 22.36 -2.53
CA PRO A 7 -15.49 21.00 -2.94
C PRO A 7 -14.58 20.33 -1.92
N GLU A 8 -14.97 19.14 -1.44
CA GLU A 8 -14.20 18.30 -0.49
C GLU A 8 -13.19 17.37 -1.19
N GLY A 9 -13.06 17.45 -2.51
CA GLY A 9 -12.23 16.54 -3.29
C GLY A 9 -11.73 17.11 -4.62
N ILE A 10 -10.77 16.40 -5.21
CA ILE A 10 -10.18 16.73 -6.52
C ILE A 10 -10.59 15.69 -7.57
N ALA A 11 -10.63 16.11 -8.83
CA ALA A 11 -10.77 15.19 -9.96
C ALA A 11 -9.37 14.78 -10.45
N GLY A 12 -9.16 13.50 -10.69
CA GLY A 12 -7.89 12.95 -11.17
C GLY A 12 -8.11 11.69 -12.00
N GLN A 13 -7.06 11.27 -12.70
CA GLN A 13 -7.04 10.04 -13.48
C GLN A 13 -5.90 9.14 -13.00
N VAL A 14 -6.10 7.83 -13.12
CA VAL A 14 -5.09 6.82 -12.76
C VAL A 14 -4.88 5.85 -13.93
N PRO A 15 -3.68 5.27 -14.08
CA PRO A 15 -3.44 4.26 -15.10
C PRO A 15 -4.36 3.06 -14.96
N TYR A 16 -4.70 2.42 -16.10
CA TYR A 16 -5.45 1.17 -16.11
C TYR A 16 -4.64 0.05 -15.45
N LYS A 17 -5.23 -0.62 -14.45
CA LYS A 17 -4.55 -1.64 -13.64
C LYS A 17 -4.87 -3.09 -14.04
N GLY A 18 -5.58 -3.29 -15.15
CA GLY A 18 -6.06 -4.63 -15.54
C GLY A 18 -7.27 -5.10 -14.73
N PRO A 19 -7.58 -6.41 -14.77
CA PRO A 19 -8.70 -7.00 -14.03
C PRO A 19 -8.54 -6.83 -12.51
N ALA A 20 -9.65 -6.53 -11.83
CA ALA A 20 -9.66 -6.34 -10.37
C ALA A 20 -9.11 -7.56 -9.60
N THR A 21 -9.34 -8.78 -10.10
CA THR A 21 -8.82 -10.02 -9.50
C THR A 21 -7.30 -10.02 -9.36
N ALA A 22 -6.56 -9.44 -10.31
CA ALA A 22 -5.11 -9.38 -10.24
C ALA A 22 -4.64 -8.45 -9.11
N VAL A 23 -5.31 -7.31 -8.94
CA VAL A 23 -5.05 -6.36 -7.84
C VAL A 23 -5.37 -6.99 -6.49
N LEU A 24 -6.54 -7.63 -6.37
CA LEU A 24 -6.96 -8.30 -5.14
C LEU A 24 -5.98 -9.40 -4.72
N HIS A 25 -5.48 -10.20 -5.68
CA HIS A 25 -4.49 -11.23 -5.38
C HIS A 25 -3.19 -10.63 -4.79
N GLN A 26 -2.71 -9.51 -5.31
CA GLN A 26 -1.53 -8.83 -4.76
C GLN A 26 -1.78 -8.28 -3.35
N LEU A 27 -2.96 -7.68 -3.12
CA LEU A 27 -3.33 -7.14 -1.82
C LEU A 27 -3.47 -8.25 -0.76
N VAL A 28 -4.16 -9.34 -1.10
CA VAL A 28 -4.30 -10.50 -0.20
C VAL A 28 -2.93 -11.11 0.10
N GLY A 29 -2.08 -11.33 -0.92
CA GLY A 29 -0.73 -11.85 -0.72
C GLY A 29 0.13 -10.97 0.19
N GLY A 30 -0.03 -9.64 0.13
CA GLY A 30 0.64 -8.73 1.06
C GLY A 30 0.17 -8.87 2.51
N VAL A 31 -1.14 -9.05 2.73
CA VAL A 31 -1.69 -9.31 4.07
C VAL A 31 -1.22 -10.66 4.61
N GLU A 32 -1.25 -11.71 3.80
CA GLU A 32 -0.79 -13.05 4.20
C GLU A 32 0.71 -13.07 4.53
N ALA A 33 1.53 -12.34 3.76
CA ALA A 33 2.95 -12.18 4.07
C ALA A 33 3.17 -11.47 5.42
N ALA A 34 2.42 -10.40 5.70
CA ALA A 34 2.46 -9.70 6.98
C ALA A 34 2.06 -10.62 8.15
N MET A 35 0.97 -11.38 7.98
CA MET A 35 0.53 -12.39 8.94
C MET A 35 1.59 -13.47 9.18
N GLY A 36 2.32 -13.87 8.14
CA GLY A 36 3.46 -14.78 8.24
C GLY A 36 4.59 -14.21 9.10
N TYR A 37 4.98 -12.95 8.91
CA TYR A 37 6.01 -12.28 9.72
C TYR A 37 5.62 -12.18 11.21
N THR A 38 4.33 -12.00 11.51
CA THR A 38 3.82 -11.92 12.89
C THR A 38 3.36 -13.27 13.46
N GLY A 39 3.58 -14.38 12.74
CA GLY A 39 3.20 -15.72 13.18
C GLY A 39 1.70 -15.88 13.48
N SER A 40 0.84 -15.25 12.69
CA SER A 40 -0.61 -15.18 12.89
C SER A 40 -1.33 -16.05 11.86
N ALA A 41 -2.04 -17.08 12.30
CA ALA A 41 -2.76 -18.00 11.40
C ALA A 41 -4.12 -17.44 10.94
N THR A 42 -4.67 -16.47 11.68
CA THR A 42 -5.97 -15.85 11.41
C THR A 42 -5.91 -14.33 11.55
N LEU A 43 -6.90 -13.63 10.98
CA LEU A 43 -7.02 -12.17 11.14
C LEU A 43 -7.28 -11.77 12.60
N ALA A 44 -7.92 -12.62 13.40
CA ALA A 44 -8.13 -12.37 14.82
C ALA A 44 -6.79 -12.37 15.56
N GLU A 45 -5.97 -13.41 15.33
CA GLU A 45 -4.61 -13.48 15.88
C GLU A 45 -3.75 -12.32 15.40
N PHE A 46 -3.84 -11.94 14.12
CA PHE A 46 -3.06 -10.84 13.58
C PHE A 46 -3.37 -9.52 14.28
N ARG A 47 -4.65 -9.24 14.54
CA ARG A 47 -5.08 -8.04 15.27
C ARG A 47 -4.62 -8.03 16.72
N GLU A 48 -4.52 -9.19 17.36
CA GLU A 48 -4.09 -9.33 18.75
C GLU A 48 -2.57 -9.26 18.90
N ARG A 49 -1.82 -9.85 17.97
CA ARG A 49 -0.37 -10.06 18.06
C ARG A 49 0.47 -8.98 17.39
N ALA A 50 -0.08 -8.25 16.42
CA ALA A 50 0.70 -7.27 15.68
C ALA A 50 1.15 -6.11 16.58
N GLU A 51 2.47 -5.93 16.67
CA GLU A 51 3.09 -4.80 17.35
C GLU A 51 3.63 -3.80 16.32
N PHE A 52 3.47 -2.51 16.61
CA PHE A 52 3.91 -1.44 15.73
C PHE A 52 5.05 -0.64 16.36
N ILE A 53 6.03 -0.30 15.53
CA ILE A 53 7.15 0.56 15.92
C ILE A 53 7.05 1.87 15.16
N ARG A 54 7.27 2.99 15.87
CA ARG A 54 7.34 4.31 15.26
C ARG A 54 8.71 4.49 14.60
N ILE A 55 8.70 4.87 13.32
CA ILE A 55 9.91 5.15 12.55
C ILE A 55 10.06 6.65 12.27
N THR A 56 11.27 7.05 11.88
CA THR A 56 11.57 8.40 11.39
C THR A 56 11.36 8.49 9.88
N ASN A 57 11.42 9.71 9.31
CA ASN A 57 11.41 9.88 7.85
C ASN A 57 12.61 9.21 7.15
N ALA A 58 13.76 9.09 7.84
CA ALA A 58 14.89 8.34 7.32
C ALA A 58 14.55 6.85 7.22
N GLY A 59 13.93 6.27 8.25
CA GLY A 59 13.46 4.89 8.22
C GLY A 59 12.37 4.65 7.16
N LEU A 60 11.54 5.65 6.87
CA LEU A 60 10.55 5.55 5.78
C LEU A 60 11.24 5.45 4.41
N ARG A 61 12.28 6.26 4.16
CA ARG A 61 13.08 6.20 2.93
C ARG A 61 13.81 4.87 2.80
N GLU A 62 14.38 4.39 3.90
CA GLU A 62 15.01 3.07 3.98
C GLU A 62 14.01 1.93 3.69
N SER A 63 12.76 2.05 4.12
CA SER A 63 11.73 1.04 3.87
C SER A 63 11.29 0.96 2.40
N HIS A 64 11.46 2.04 1.63
CA HIS A 64 11.15 2.08 0.20
C HIS A 64 12.36 1.62 -0.61
N VAL A 65 12.16 1.28 -1.88
CA VAL A 65 13.30 1.06 -2.79
C VAL A 65 14.14 2.34 -2.85
N HIS A 66 15.43 2.24 -2.54
CA HIS A 66 16.37 3.34 -2.55
C HIS A 66 17.71 2.90 -3.14
N ASP A 67 18.47 3.87 -3.66
CA ASP A 67 19.83 3.70 -4.21
C ASP A 67 19.96 2.70 -5.37
N VAL A 68 18.86 2.40 -6.07
CA VAL A 68 18.84 1.56 -7.28
C VAL A 68 17.90 2.13 -8.35
N THR A 69 18.22 1.89 -9.62
CA THR A 69 17.31 2.22 -10.73
C THR A 69 16.38 1.04 -11.02
N ILE A 70 15.08 1.27 -10.91
CA ILE A 70 14.06 0.26 -11.23
C ILE A 70 13.92 0.17 -12.75
N THR A 71 14.28 -0.97 -13.31
CA THR A 71 14.20 -1.22 -14.77
C THR A 71 12.90 -1.90 -15.19
N ARG A 72 12.18 -2.50 -14.23
CA ARG A 72 10.86 -3.11 -14.41
C ARG A 72 10.06 -2.98 -13.12
N GLU A 73 8.86 -2.42 -13.22
CA GLU A 73 7.98 -2.27 -12.06
C GLU A 73 7.45 -3.63 -11.56
N ALA A 74 7.34 -3.75 -10.24
CA ALA A 74 6.70 -4.89 -9.61
C ALA A 74 5.17 -4.70 -9.61
N PRO A 75 4.37 -5.77 -9.80
CA PRO A 75 2.90 -5.67 -9.84
C PRO A 75 2.25 -5.07 -8.58
N ASN A 76 2.93 -5.18 -7.43
CA ASN A 76 2.49 -4.68 -6.13
C ASN A 76 3.25 -3.42 -5.65
N TYR A 77 4.17 -2.89 -6.47
CA TYR A 77 4.96 -1.70 -6.13
C TYR A 77 5.18 -0.81 -7.35
N PRO A 78 4.10 -0.15 -7.84
CA PRO A 78 4.21 0.84 -8.90
C PRO A 78 4.91 2.09 -8.34
N THR A 79 5.98 2.51 -8.98
CA THR A 79 6.73 3.72 -8.57
C THR A 79 6.26 4.99 -9.26
N THR A 80 5.32 4.85 -10.18
CA THR A 80 4.79 5.96 -10.97
C THR A 80 3.39 6.33 -10.45
N GLY A 81 3.31 7.48 -9.80
CA GLY A 81 2.10 8.18 -9.38
C GLY A 81 2.33 9.68 -9.42
#